data_AF-A0A660LFD6-F1
#
_entry.id   AF-A0A660LFD6-F1
#
_cell.length_a   1.000
_cell.length_b   1.000
_cell.length_c   1.000
_cell.angle_alpha   90.00
_cell.angle_beta   90.00
_cell.angle_gamma   90.00
#
_symmetry.space_group_name_H-M   'P 1'
#
loop_
_entity.id
_entity.type
_entity.pdbx_description
1 polymer ?
#
loop_
_entity_poly.entity_id
_entity_poly.type
_entity_poly.pdbx_seq_one_letter_code
_entity_poly.pdbx_strand_id
1 'polypeptide(L)'
;MRWCALVLGLIVVGCGGPDREAFVREANTACRDRAAGQEALGALPTDELLDASTKLYEQELARLKALEPPEKDRAAHARWVRANAEVVEAWRRYAADADSRAARERVLVRFDRAAELAGELGLSQCDG
;
A
#
# COMPACT_ATOMS: atom_id res chain seq x y z
N MET A 1 -6.54 -28.78 52.24
CA MET A 1 -6.67 -28.57 50.78
C MET A 1 -5.40 -27.86 50.32
N ARG A 2 -4.43 -28.63 49.83
CA ARG A 2 -3.23 -28.10 49.17
C ARG A 2 -3.55 -28.20 47.68
N TRP A 3 -3.36 -27.14 46.91
CA TRP A 3 -2.81 -27.20 45.55
C TRP A 3 -2.58 -25.81 44.98
N CYS A 4 -1.28 -25.50 44.87
CA CYS A 4 -0.64 -24.81 43.75
C CYS A 4 -1.10 -23.38 43.42
N ALA A 5 -0.48 -22.43 44.12
CA ALA A 5 -0.13 -21.15 43.53
C ALA A 5 0.84 -21.41 42.35
N LEU A 6 0.33 -21.29 41.12
CA LEU A 6 1.14 -21.28 39.90
C LEU A 6 1.37 -19.83 39.47
N VAL A 7 2.56 -19.36 39.79
CA VAL A 7 3.23 -18.26 39.11
C VAL A 7 3.52 -18.71 37.68
N LEU A 8 2.83 -18.10 36.71
CA LEU A 8 3.13 -18.14 35.27
C LEU A 8 2.81 -16.72 34.79
N GLY A 9 3.77 -15.81 34.69
CA GLY A 9 4.94 -15.93 33.84
C GLY A 9 4.84 -14.71 32.93
N LEU A 10 5.69 -13.71 33.19
CA LEU A 10 5.87 -12.53 32.36
C LEU A 10 6.15 -12.95 30.92
N ILE A 11 5.10 -13.01 30.09
CA ILE A 11 5.29 -12.98 28.63
C ILE A 11 5.59 -11.53 28.32
N VAL A 12 6.89 -11.23 28.24
CA VAL A 12 7.37 -10.11 27.46
C VAL A 12 7.01 -10.44 26.02
N VAL A 13 5.77 -10.11 25.61
CA VAL A 13 5.41 -10.06 24.20
C VAL A 13 6.28 -8.95 23.65
N GLY A 14 7.42 -9.34 23.08
CA GLY A 14 8.29 -8.41 22.37
C GLY A 14 7.43 -7.69 21.35
N CYS A 15 7.17 -6.41 21.60
CA CYS A 15 6.58 -5.50 20.63
C CYS A 15 7.59 -5.21 19.50
N GLY A 16 8.27 -6.24 18.99
CA GLY A 16 9.05 -6.16 17.78
C GLY A 16 8.14 -6.66 16.67
N GLY A 17 7.61 -5.74 15.86
CA GLY A 17 6.91 -6.11 14.62
C GLY A 17 7.77 -7.02 13.73
N PRO A 18 7.25 -7.47 12.58
CA PRO A 18 7.99 -8.36 11.69
C PRO A 18 9.35 -7.74 11.31
N ASP A 19 10.29 -8.60 10.93
CA ASP A 19 11.60 -8.14 10.49
C ASP A 19 11.45 -7.21 9.26
N ARG A 20 12.39 -6.27 9.13
CA ARG A 20 12.32 -5.26 8.07
C ARG A 20 12.38 -5.87 6.67
N GLU A 21 13.09 -6.98 6.49
CA GLU A 21 13.23 -7.63 5.20
C GLU A 21 11.89 -8.24 4.75
N ALA A 22 11.15 -8.86 5.67
CA ALA A 22 9.82 -9.38 5.44
C ALA A 22 8.85 -8.27 5.06
N PHE A 23 8.82 -7.17 5.82
CA PHE A 23 8.01 -6.01 5.49
C PHE A 23 8.30 -5.46 4.08
N VAL A 24 9.58 -5.24 3.75
CA VAL A 24 10.00 -4.73 2.43
C VAL A 24 9.62 -5.69 1.32
N ARG A 25 9.84 -7.00 1.52
CA ARG A 25 9.49 -8.04 0.54
C ARG A 25 7.99 -8.08 0.26
N GLU A 26 7.17 -8.03 1.30
CA GLU A 26 5.70 -8.09 1.18
C GLU A 26 5.14 -6.82 0.54
N ALA A 27 5.61 -5.64 0.96
CA ALA A 27 5.24 -4.36 0.35
C ALA A 27 5.61 -4.32 -1.14
N ASN A 28 6.85 -4.68 -1.49
CA ASN A 28 7.27 -4.74 -2.89
C ASN A 28 6.51 -5.81 -3.69
N THR A 29 6.08 -6.90 -3.06
CA THR A 29 5.21 -7.90 -3.72
C THR A 29 3.86 -7.31 -4.08
N ALA A 30 3.23 -6.56 -3.16
CA ALA A 30 1.95 -5.90 -3.45
C ALA A 30 2.07 -4.93 -4.63
N CYS A 31 3.14 -4.13 -4.69
CA CYS A 31 3.36 -3.19 -5.79
C CYS A 31 3.70 -3.86 -7.12
N ARG A 32 4.49 -4.95 -7.10
CA ARG A 32 4.75 -5.77 -8.31
C ARG A 32 3.49 -6.43 -8.84
N ASP A 33 2.66 -7.00 -7.97
CA ASP A 33 1.41 -7.64 -8.38
C ASP A 33 0.45 -6.62 -9.01
N ARG A 34 0.39 -5.40 -8.45
CA ARG A 34 -0.35 -4.30 -9.05
C ARG A 34 0.22 -3.88 -10.41
N ALA A 35 1.54 -3.76 -10.55
CA ALA A 35 2.18 -3.45 -11.83
C ALA A 35 1.89 -4.50 -12.90
N ALA A 36 2.03 -5.79 -12.56
CA ALA A 36 1.70 -6.90 -13.46
C ALA A 36 0.21 -6.90 -13.84
N GLY A 37 -0.67 -6.59 -12.88
CA GLY A 37 -2.10 -6.39 -13.14
C GLY A 37 -2.33 -5.25 -14.15
N GLN A 38 -1.65 -4.11 -13.99
CA GLN A 38 -1.77 -2.96 -14.87
C GLN A 38 -1.33 -3.29 -16.31
N GLU A 39 -0.23 -4.03 -16.48
CA GLU A 39 0.24 -4.51 -17.78
C GLU A 39 -0.81 -5.39 -18.47
N ALA A 40 -1.47 -6.28 -17.71
CA ALA A 40 -2.52 -7.14 -18.23
C ALA A 40 -3.78 -6.37 -18.70
N LEU A 41 -4.00 -5.14 -18.22
CA LEU A 41 -5.12 -4.30 -18.66
C LEU A 41 -4.85 -3.58 -19.99
N GLY A 42 -3.64 -3.61 -20.54
CA GLY A 42 -3.23 -2.75 -21.67
C GLY A 42 -4.03 -2.89 -22.97
N ALA A 43 -4.86 -3.94 -23.11
CA ALA A 43 -5.73 -4.17 -24.25
C ALA A 43 -7.19 -3.73 -24.03
N LEU A 44 -7.55 -3.25 -22.85
CA LEU A 44 -8.92 -2.85 -22.54
C LEU A 44 -9.29 -1.51 -23.19
N PRO A 45 -10.57 -1.33 -23.58
CA PRO A 45 -11.14 -0.01 -23.89
C PRO A 45 -10.91 0.99 -22.75
N THR A 46 -10.81 2.29 -23.05
CA THR A 46 -10.44 3.31 -22.07
C THR A 46 -11.39 3.39 -20.87
N ASP A 47 -12.69 3.25 -21.08
CA ASP A 47 -13.71 3.24 -20.04
C ASP A 47 -13.59 2.03 -19.11
N GLU A 48 -13.35 0.84 -19.67
CA GLU A 48 -13.08 -0.38 -18.88
C GLU A 48 -11.71 -0.34 -18.18
N LEU A 49 -10.70 0.25 -18.83
CA LEU A 49 -9.35 0.40 -18.32
C LEU A 49 -9.31 1.25 -17.05
N LEU A 50 -10.08 2.34 -16.98
CA LEU A 50 -10.07 3.24 -15.83
C LEU A 50 -10.71 2.59 -14.59
N ASP A 51 -11.84 1.91 -14.75
CA ASP A 51 -12.48 1.16 -13.65
C ASP A 51 -11.60 0.00 -13.19
N ALA A 52 -11.05 -0.78 -14.13
CA ALA A 52 -10.16 -1.89 -13.81
C ALA A 52 -8.87 -1.42 -13.12
N SER A 53 -8.26 -0.33 -13.59
CA SER A 53 -7.08 0.27 -12.96
C SER A 53 -7.41 0.72 -11.55
N THR A 54 -8.54 1.41 -11.35
CA THR A 54 -8.98 1.87 -10.01
C THR A 54 -9.09 0.70 -9.04
N LYS A 55 -9.69 -0.42 -9.47
CA LYS A 55 -9.79 -1.65 -8.65
C LYS A 55 -8.43 -2.25 -8.28
N LEU A 56 -7.46 -2.23 -9.18
CA LEU A 56 -6.09 -2.71 -8.87
C LEU A 56 -5.45 -1.87 -7.75
N TYR A 57 -5.54 -0.54 -7.82
CA TYR A 57 -5.02 0.33 -6.77
C TYR A 57 -5.76 0.17 -5.44
N GLU A 58 -7.08 -0.10 -5.47
CA GLU A 58 -7.84 -0.41 -4.26
C GLU A 58 -7.39 -1.72 -3.59
N GLN A 59 -7.14 -2.76 -4.39
CA GLN A 59 -6.63 -4.05 -3.91
C GLN A 59 -5.23 -3.93 -3.33
N GLU A 60 -4.34 -3.21 -4.04
CA GLU A 60 -3.00 -2.89 -3.54
C GLU A 60 -3.10 -2.15 -2.20
N LEU A 61 -3.86 -1.06 -2.12
CA LEU A 61 -4.03 -0.28 -0.90
C LEU A 61 -4.56 -1.14 0.27
N ALA A 62 -5.50 -2.05 0.01
CA ALA A 62 -6.00 -2.96 1.04
C ALA A 62 -4.89 -3.88 1.56
N ARG A 63 -4.03 -4.40 0.68
CA ARG A 63 -2.86 -5.20 1.06
C ARG A 63 -1.86 -4.38 1.86
N LEU A 64 -1.52 -3.17 1.41
CA LEU A 64 -0.59 -2.28 2.11
C LEU A 64 -1.10 -1.91 3.51
N LYS A 65 -2.39 -1.64 3.67
CA LYS A 65 -3.01 -1.39 4.98
C LYS A 65 -2.91 -2.57 5.95
N ALA A 66 -2.91 -3.79 5.42
CA ALA A 66 -2.84 -5.01 6.21
C ALA A 66 -1.39 -5.37 6.62
N LEU A 67 -0.38 -4.70 6.05
CA LEU A 67 1.01 -4.93 6.43
C LEU A 67 1.27 -4.40 7.84
N GLU A 68 1.98 -5.19 8.63
CA GLU A 68 2.55 -4.75 9.89
C GLU A 68 3.99 -4.25 9.62
N PRO A 69 4.28 -2.95 9.73
CA PRO A 69 5.64 -2.46 9.60
C PRO A 69 6.44 -2.67 10.89
N PRO A 70 7.79 -2.81 10.80
CA PRO A 70 8.68 -2.71 11.94
C PRO A 70 8.42 -1.41 12.71
N GLU A 71 8.64 -1.40 14.02
CA GLU A 71 8.28 -0.26 14.88
C GLU A 71 8.85 1.08 14.39
N LYS A 72 10.13 1.07 13.98
CA LYS A 72 10.83 2.24 13.41
C LYS A 72 10.23 2.77 12.11
N ASP A 73 9.54 1.92 11.35
CA ASP A 73 9.00 2.24 10.02
C ASP A 73 7.49 2.53 10.09
N ARG A 74 6.81 2.32 11.24
CA ARG A 74 5.35 2.54 11.44
C ARG A 74 4.86 3.90 10.98
N ALA A 75 5.54 4.97 11.39
CA ALA A 75 5.12 6.32 11.05
C ALA A 75 5.28 6.62 9.56
N ALA A 76 6.39 6.15 8.95
CA ALA A 76 6.64 6.30 7.53
C ALA A 76 5.64 5.48 6.69
N HIS A 77 5.39 4.23 7.08
CA HIS A 77 4.37 3.37 6.48
C HIS A 77 2.98 4.01 6.53
N ALA A 78 2.57 4.56 7.68
CA ALA A 78 1.26 5.22 7.80
C ALA A 78 1.12 6.45 6.89
N ARG A 79 2.19 7.23 6.68
CA ARG A 79 2.20 8.34 5.71
C ARG A 79 2.09 7.83 4.28
N TRP A 80 2.85 6.80 3.94
CA TRP A 80 2.85 6.19 2.61
C TRP A 80 1.51 5.56 2.26
N VAL A 81 0.89 4.80 3.18
CA VAL A 81 -0.46 4.23 3.00
C VAL A 81 -1.51 5.33 2.81
N ARG A 82 -1.39 6.46 3.52
CA ARG A 82 -2.27 7.61 3.32
C ARG A 82 -2.11 8.22 1.92
N ALA A 83 -0.87 8.38 1.45
CA ALA A 83 -0.61 8.87 0.09
C ALA A 83 -1.18 7.93 -0.98
N ASN A 84 -1.07 6.60 -0.80
CA ASN A 84 -1.72 5.63 -1.69
C ASN A 84 -3.26 5.72 -1.65
N ALA A 85 -3.85 6.03 -0.50
CA ALA A 85 -5.29 6.29 -0.43
C ALA A 85 -5.70 7.53 -1.25
N GLU A 86 -4.87 8.57 -1.27
CA GLU A 86 -5.09 9.76 -2.10
C GLU A 86 -4.92 9.46 -3.60
N VAL A 87 -4.01 8.55 -3.97
CA VAL A 87 -3.89 8.03 -5.35
C VAL A 87 -5.17 7.31 -5.77
N VAL A 88 -5.69 6.40 -4.94
CA VAL A 88 -6.97 5.69 -5.21
C VAL A 88 -8.12 6.68 -5.37
N GLU A 89 -8.21 7.70 -4.51
CA GLU A 89 -9.25 8.72 -4.63
C GLU A 89 -9.10 9.55 -5.93
N ALA A 90 -7.88 9.90 -6.30
CA ALA A 90 -7.62 10.61 -7.55
C ALA A 90 -8.03 9.76 -8.78
N TRP A 91 -7.73 8.46 -8.76
CA TRP A 91 -8.17 7.52 -9.80
C TRP A 91 -9.69 7.43 -9.90
N ARG A 92 -10.40 7.28 -8.78
CA ARG A 92 -11.87 7.28 -8.77
C ARG A 92 -12.46 8.54 -9.41
N ARG A 93 -11.89 9.70 -9.08
CA ARG A 93 -12.32 10.99 -9.66
C ARG A 93 -12.03 11.08 -11.15
N TYR A 94 -10.90 10.53 -11.61
CA TYR A 94 -10.56 10.50 -13.02
C TYR A 94 -11.43 9.50 -13.80
N ALA A 95 -11.73 8.34 -13.23
CA ALA A 95 -12.65 7.37 -13.83
C ALA A 95 -14.07 7.92 -13.96
N ALA A 96 -14.51 8.80 -13.05
CA ALA A 96 -15.82 9.46 -13.12
C ALA A 96 -15.90 10.56 -14.21
N ASP A 97 -14.77 11.09 -14.67
CA ASP A 97 -14.68 12.15 -15.69
C ASP A 97 -13.35 12.01 -16.45
N ALA A 98 -13.32 11.06 -17.40
CA ALA A 98 -12.12 10.66 -18.12
C ALA A 98 -11.56 11.74 -19.06
N ASP A 99 -12.38 12.73 -19.42
CA ASP A 99 -11.95 13.87 -20.25
C ASP A 99 -11.30 14.99 -19.41
N SER A 100 -11.39 14.90 -18.08
CA SER A 100 -10.84 15.88 -17.17
C SER A 100 -9.31 15.81 -17.08
N ARG A 101 -8.65 16.67 -17.86
CA ARG A 101 -7.20 16.89 -17.76
C ARG A 101 -6.75 17.18 -16.32
N ALA A 102 -7.51 17.99 -15.59
CA ALA A 102 -7.20 18.31 -14.19
C ALA A 102 -7.31 17.08 -13.27
N ALA A 103 -8.23 16.15 -13.53
CA ALA A 103 -8.30 14.91 -12.77
C ALA A 103 -7.10 13.99 -13.07
N ARG A 104 -6.73 13.87 -14.36
CA ARG A 104 -5.52 13.14 -14.78
C ARG A 104 -4.26 13.70 -14.14
N GLU A 105 -4.06 15.02 -14.18
CA GLU A 105 -2.88 15.67 -13.57
C GLU A 105 -2.83 15.44 -12.05
N ARG A 106 -3.98 15.44 -11.36
CA ARG A 106 -4.03 15.10 -9.94
C ARG A 106 -3.58 13.67 -9.66
N VAL A 107 -3.92 12.70 -10.52
CA VAL A 107 -3.45 11.31 -10.38
C VAL A 107 -1.93 11.28 -10.39
N LEU A 108 -1.29 11.93 -11.38
CA LEU A 108 0.17 11.96 -11.51
C LEU A 108 0.85 12.59 -10.28
N VAL A 109 0.36 13.75 -9.82
CA VAL A 109 0.93 14.42 -8.63
C VAL A 109 0.83 13.54 -7.37
N ARG A 110 -0.26 12.79 -7.20
CA ARG A 110 -0.40 11.89 -6.05
C ARG A 110 0.49 10.66 -6.17
N PHE A 111 0.72 10.16 -7.38
CA PHE A 111 1.70 9.10 -7.63
C PHE A 111 3.10 9.53 -7.23
N ASP A 112 3.56 10.68 -7.72
CA ASP A 112 4.91 11.17 -7.42
C ASP A 112 5.13 11.27 -5.90
N ARG A 113 4.10 11.75 -5.17
CA ARG A 113 4.17 11.83 -3.71
C ARG A 113 4.20 10.45 -3.04
N ALA A 114 3.41 9.50 -3.50
CA ALA A 114 3.42 8.13 -2.97
C ALA A 114 4.76 7.43 -3.26
N ALA A 115 5.34 7.66 -4.43
CA ALA A 115 6.64 7.14 -4.84
C ALA A 115 7.79 7.69 -4.01
N GLU A 116 7.82 9.01 -3.76
CA GLU A 116 8.80 9.65 -2.88
C GLU A 116 8.80 9.00 -1.48
N LEU A 117 7.60 8.78 -0.92
CA LEU A 117 7.42 8.15 0.38
C LEU A 117 7.78 6.65 0.38
N ALA A 118 7.57 5.94 -0.73
CA ALA A 118 8.07 4.58 -0.91
C ALA A 118 9.61 4.54 -0.88
N GLY A 119 10.27 5.54 -1.48
CA GLY A 119 11.71 5.72 -1.43
C GLY A 119 12.26 5.85 0.00
N GLU A 120 11.59 6.61 0.88
CA GLU A 120 11.96 6.72 2.30
C GLU A 120 11.97 5.36 3.03
N LEU A 121 11.13 4.43 2.59
CA LEU A 121 10.99 3.08 3.15
C LEU A 121 11.94 2.06 2.48
N GLY A 122 12.60 2.43 1.38
CA GLY A 122 13.42 1.52 0.58
C GLY A 122 12.62 0.54 -0.28
N LEU A 123 11.42 0.94 -0.72
CA LEU A 123 10.48 0.12 -1.49
C LEU A 123 10.61 0.38 -3.00
N SER A 124 11.66 -0.17 -3.61
CA SER A 124 12.03 0.05 -5.03
C SER A 124 11.11 -0.57 -6.08
N GLN A 125 10.00 -1.17 -5.68
CA GLN A 125 8.95 -1.63 -6.61
C GLN A 125 7.69 -0.79 -6.50
N CYS A 126 7.69 0.20 -5.61
CA CYS A 126 6.56 1.05 -5.28
C CYS A 126 6.87 2.54 -5.56
N ASP A 127 8.03 2.85 -6.12
CA ASP A 127 8.57 4.19 -6.37
C ASP A 127 8.33 4.71 -7.80
N GLY A 128 7.52 4.02 -8.61
CA GLY A 128 7.11 4.46 -9.95
C GLY A 128 7.00 3.31 -10.94
#